data_AF-A0A6A3GL61-F1
#
_entry.id   AF-A0A6A3GL61-F1
#
_cell.length_a   1.000
_cell.length_b   1.000
_cell.length_c   1.000
_cell.angle_alpha   90.00
_cell.angle_beta   90.00
_cell.angle_gamma   90.00
#
_symmetry.space_group_name_H-M   'P 1'
#
loop_
_entity.id
_entity.type
_entity.pdbx_description
1 polymer ?
#
loop_
_entity_poly.entity_id
_entity_poly.type
_entity_poly.pdbx_seq_one_letter_code
_entity_poly.pdbx_strand_id
1 'polypeptide(L)'
;MIAFLSGVILLLVRVLNLSQVADFFSRPVMGGFISAGGLLIMLSQFQNVLGVKFDSQDYPVQTLYQNFKHIGHSNKNALAVGLVSIAYLVAVKLIKKKFFPSPVLSQLFDDPAANTQQTPARANFDDSHGFSITDEQYVGLTSARAQADENQAKSLNRKPIDDSTPKSKPVLIAIFLARTLCDLGPLVVCIFGGIVGYSLGPKALKLTGTVPGGFPAPVLPWYGFDDDLIAGGRFGTILVNALTVSLVVFLSSIAMAKRLAIQRGEDINTEQELTGIGLASVVCGLFQAMPPTGGMSRTAVNMQNAHTQLASIVTTLIVIVALYTLTGTLYYLPRATLASIIIVAGYTLVEFKEAKWLLRVKRDEFFVWAASFVLTLGLGVLQGLIASIVCSVLALMVKTKRSPVVILGELDNGSLVDRD
;
A
#
# COMPACT_ATOMS: atom_id res chain seq x y z
N MET A 1 22.43 -9.69 4.80
CA MET A 1 22.24 -11.00 4.14
C MET A 1 20.82 -11.26 3.61
N ILE A 2 19.78 -11.37 4.47
CA ILE A 2 18.41 -11.73 4.03
C ILE A 2 17.89 -10.81 2.93
N ALA A 3 18.11 -9.49 3.05
CA ALA A 3 17.66 -8.53 2.05
C ALA A 3 18.32 -8.73 0.67
N PHE A 4 19.64 -8.98 0.68
CA PHE A 4 20.41 -9.26 -0.53
C PHE A 4 19.94 -10.55 -1.19
N LEU A 5 19.84 -11.65 -0.42
CA LEU A 5 19.36 -12.94 -0.95
C LEU A 5 17.93 -12.83 -1.47
N SER A 6 17.05 -12.12 -0.76
CA SER A 6 15.70 -11.84 -1.23
C SER A 6 15.74 -11.13 -2.59
N GLY A 7 16.59 -10.11 -2.76
CA GLY A 7 16.77 -9.43 -4.05
C GLY A 7 17.28 -10.33 -5.16
N VAL A 8 18.27 -11.18 -4.88
CA VAL A 8 18.78 -12.17 -5.83
C VAL A 8 17.68 -13.17 -6.22
N ILE A 9 16.90 -13.67 -5.26
CA ILE A 9 15.78 -14.59 -5.52
C ILE A 9 14.74 -13.92 -6.43
N LEU A 10 14.39 -12.65 -6.17
CA LEU A 10 13.45 -11.91 -7.02
C LEU A 10 13.96 -11.74 -8.46
N LEU A 11 15.25 -11.44 -8.63
CA LEU A 11 15.87 -11.35 -9.96
C LEU A 11 15.94 -12.72 -10.65
N LEU A 12 16.15 -13.79 -9.90
CA LEU A 12 16.13 -15.16 -10.42
C LEU A 12 14.72 -15.54 -10.89
N VAL A 13 13.69 -15.26 -10.08
CA VAL A 13 12.27 -15.44 -10.45
C VAL A 13 11.95 -14.64 -11.73
N ARG A 14 12.53 -13.44 -11.89
CA ARG A 14 12.39 -12.64 -13.11
C ARG A 14 13.02 -13.31 -14.32
N VAL A 15 14.26 -13.80 -14.21
CA VAL A 15 14.96 -14.50 -15.31
C VAL A 15 14.23 -15.76 -15.74
N LEU A 16 13.60 -16.46 -14.80
CA LEU A 16 12.77 -17.64 -15.08
C LEU A 16 11.36 -17.31 -15.60
N ASN A 17 11.02 -16.03 -15.78
CA ASN A 17 9.67 -15.56 -16.15
C ASN A 17 8.56 -16.10 -15.23
N LEU A 18 8.90 -16.37 -13.97
CA LEU A 18 7.96 -16.84 -12.94
C LEU A 18 7.14 -15.70 -12.31
N SER A 19 7.23 -14.48 -12.86
CA SER A 19 6.42 -13.33 -12.45
C SER A 19 4.91 -13.60 -12.62
N GLN A 20 4.53 -14.40 -13.61
CA GLN A 20 3.16 -14.82 -13.90
C GLN A 20 2.55 -15.64 -12.75
N VAL A 21 3.37 -16.24 -11.87
CA VAL A 21 2.88 -16.91 -10.66
C VAL A 21 2.08 -15.95 -9.78
N ALA A 22 2.37 -14.65 -9.82
CA ALA A 22 1.60 -13.62 -9.13
C ALA A 22 0.14 -13.52 -9.59
N ASP A 23 -0.17 -13.90 -10.84
CA ASP A 23 -1.53 -13.85 -11.38
C ASP A 23 -2.41 -15.00 -10.84
N PHE A 24 -1.80 -16.06 -10.31
CA PHE A 24 -2.53 -17.14 -9.65
C PHE A 24 -3.00 -16.78 -8.23
N PHE A 25 -2.55 -15.66 -7.68
CA PHE A 25 -3.03 -15.16 -6.40
C PHE A 25 -4.37 -14.47 -6.60
N SER A 26 -5.43 -15.15 -6.18
CA SER A 26 -6.77 -14.57 -6.26
C SER A 26 -6.86 -13.30 -5.39
N ARG A 27 -7.57 -12.29 -5.89
CA ARG A 27 -7.80 -11.03 -5.16
C ARG A 27 -8.32 -11.25 -3.72
N PRO A 28 -9.28 -12.16 -3.47
CA PRO A 28 -9.77 -12.43 -2.12
C PRO A 28 -8.69 -12.95 -1.17
N VAL A 29 -7.74 -13.75 -1.65
CA VAL A 29 -6.65 -14.29 -0.82
C VAL A 29 -5.70 -13.19 -0.39
N MET A 30 -5.34 -12.31 -1.32
CA MET A 30 -4.50 -11.14 -1.05
C MET A 30 -5.18 -10.18 -0.08
N GLY A 31 -6.48 -9.91 -0.26
CA GLY A 31 -7.26 -9.06 0.64
C GLY A 31 -7.31 -9.63 2.07
N GLY A 32 -7.49 -10.95 2.22
CA GLY A 32 -7.52 -11.62 3.52
C GLY A 32 -6.15 -11.62 4.21
N PHE A 33 -5.08 -11.93 3.46
CA PHE A 33 -3.70 -11.94 3.96
C PHE A 33 -3.24 -10.54 4.40
N ILE A 34 -3.45 -9.51 3.57
CA ILE A 34 -3.06 -8.12 3.89
C ILE A 34 -3.85 -7.61 5.10
N SER A 35 -5.14 -7.93 5.19
CA SER A 35 -5.99 -7.55 6.33
C SER A 35 -5.50 -8.19 7.63
N ALA A 36 -5.15 -9.48 7.61
CA ALA A 36 -4.59 -10.16 8.77
C ALA A 36 -3.20 -9.60 9.13
N GLY A 37 -2.34 -9.36 8.14
CA GLY A 37 -1.03 -8.72 8.34
C GLY A 37 -1.14 -7.34 9.00
N GLY A 38 -2.09 -6.51 8.59
CA GLY A 38 -2.39 -5.23 9.23
C GLY A 38 -2.75 -5.38 10.72
N LEU A 39 -3.59 -6.36 11.05
CA LEU A 39 -3.99 -6.63 12.44
C LEU A 39 -2.84 -7.21 13.28
N LEU A 40 -2.02 -8.10 12.71
CA LEU A 40 -0.81 -8.62 13.37
C LEU A 40 0.21 -7.52 13.66
N ILE A 41 0.41 -6.61 12.71
CA ILE A 41 1.25 -5.42 12.90
C ILE A 41 0.70 -4.60 14.06
N MET A 42 -0.60 -4.30 14.08
CA MET A 42 -1.22 -3.55 15.20
C MET A 42 -1.00 -4.25 16.55
N LEU A 43 -1.20 -5.57 16.61
CA LEU A 43 -0.99 -6.37 17.81
C LEU A 43 0.47 -6.31 18.30
N SER A 44 1.44 -6.36 17.38
CA SER A 44 2.88 -6.27 17.71
C SER A 44 3.30 -4.91 18.27
N GLN A 45 2.54 -3.85 17.97
CA GLN A 45 2.82 -2.50 18.43
C GLN A 45 2.10 -2.17 19.75
N PHE A 46 1.08 -2.93 20.12
CA PHE A 46 0.31 -2.69 21.33
C PHE A 46 1.19 -2.70 22.60
N GLN A 47 2.18 -3.59 22.67
CA GLN A 47 3.17 -3.63 23.76
C GLN A 47 3.96 -2.32 23.93
N ASN A 48 4.28 -1.64 22.81
CA ASN A 48 5.01 -0.37 22.82
C ASN A 48 4.14 0.78 23.32
N VAL A 49 2.82 0.71 23.09
CA VAL A 49 1.84 1.67 23.67
C VAL A 49 1.68 1.42 25.17
N LEU A 50 1.60 0.16 25.61
CA LEU A 50 1.55 -0.18 27.04
C LEU A 50 2.86 0.13 27.79
N GLY A 51 3.97 0.30 27.08
CA GLY A 51 5.28 0.57 27.66
C GLY A 51 5.91 -0.63 28.36
N VAL A 52 5.47 -1.85 28.03
CA VAL A 52 5.96 -3.10 28.63
C VAL A 52 7.05 -3.72 27.75
N LYS A 53 7.99 -4.47 28.36
CA LYS A 53 8.98 -5.30 27.64
C LYS A 53 8.68 -6.78 27.89
N PHE A 54 8.43 -7.53 26.82
CA PHE A 54 8.52 -8.99 26.82
C PHE A 54 9.01 -9.45 25.44
N ASP A 55 9.54 -10.65 25.36
CA ASP A 55 10.10 -11.19 24.13
C ASP A 55 8.98 -11.46 23.12
N SER A 56 9.15 -10.94 21.91
CA SER A 56 8.25 -11.20 20.78
C SER A 56 8.14 -12.70 20.55
N GLN A 57 6.93 -13.22 20.63
CA GLN A 57 6.67 -14.63 20.33
C GLN A 57 6.43 -14.82 18.84
N ASP A 58 6.82 -15.97 18.30
CA ASP A 58 6.58 -16.33 16.90
C ASP A 58 5.08 -16.48 16.59
N TYR A 59 4.27 -16.84 17.60
CA TYR A 59 2.83 -17.04 17.45
C TYR A 59 2.00 -15.84 17.92
N PRO A 60 1.08 -15.32 17.07
CA PRO A 60 0.24 -14.18 17.41
C PRO A 60 -0.66 -14.40 18.64
N VAL A 61 -1.22 -15.60 18.78
CA VAL A 61 -2.13 -15.94 19.88
C VAL A 61 -1.41 -15.87 21.23
N GLN A 62 -0.15 -16.30 21.29
CA GLN A 62 0.67 -16.21 22.49
C GLN A 62 1.01 -14.75 22.82
N THR A 63 1.30 -13.94 21.81
CA THR A 63 1.49 -12.49 21.98
C THR A 63 0.25 -11.83 22.59
N LEU A 64 -0.95 -12.20 22.15
CA LEU A 64 -2.20 -11.69 22.72
C LEU A 64 -2.34 -12.07 24.21
N TYR A 65 -2.09 -13.34 24.54
CA TYR A 65 -2.13 -13.82 25.93
C TYR A 65 -1.13 -13.09 26.84
N GLN A 66 0.11 -12.88 26.37
CA GLN A 66 1.13 -12.15 27.12
C GLN A 66 0.79 -10.68 27.34
N ASN A 67 0.19 -10.03 26.34
CA ASN A 67 -0.31 -8.66 26.46
C ASN A 67 -1.35 -8.54 27.59
N PHE A 68 -2.32 -9.46 27.66
CA PHE A 68 -3.34 -9.45 28.71
C PHE A 68 -2.75 -9.72 30.09
N LYS A 69 -1.77 -10.62 30.21
CA LYS A 69 -1.12 -10.93 31.49
C LYS A 69 -0.32 -9.76 32.07
N HIS A 70 0.32 -8.95 31.23
CA HIS A 70 1.19 -7.86 31.68
C HIS A 70 0.54 -6.48 31.67
N ILE A 71 -0.77 -6.39 31.39
CA ILE A 71 -1.49 -5.12 31.33
C ILE A 71 -1.42 -4.34 32.66
N GLY A 72 -1.31 -5.05 33.79
CA GLY A 72 -1.19 -4.46 35.13
C GLY A 72 0.14 -3.75 35.42
N HIS A 73 1.21 -4.05 34.68
CA HIS A 73 2.52 -3.40 34.81
C HIS A 73 2.77 -2.32 33.75
N SER A 74 1.70 -1.80 33.14
CA SER A 74 1.79 -0.79 32.09
C SER A 74 2.32 0.56 32.62
N ASN A 75 3.19 1.20 31.84
CA ASN A 75 3.64 2.55 32.12
C ASN A 75 2.54 3.56 31.72
N LYS A 76 1.95 4.21 32.72
CA LYS A 76 0.86 5.19 32.54
C LYS A 76 1.23 6.33 31.59
N ASN A 77 2.47 6.80 31.60
CA ASN A 77 2.93 7.89 30.72
C ASN A 77 3.00 7.43 29.28
N ALA A 78 3.52 6.22 29.03
CA ALA A 78 3.59 5.65 27.69
C ALA A 78 2.19 5.43 27.11
N LEU A 79 1.28 4.90 27.94
CA LEU A 79 -0.11 4.68 27.59
C LEU A 79 -0.83 5.99 27.28
N ALA A 80 -0.64 7.03 28.09
CA ALA A 80 -1.24 8.35 27.84
C ALA A 80 -0.75 8.96 26.52
N VAL A 81 0.57 8.96 26.28
CA VAL A 81 1.15 9.47 25.02
C VAL A 81 0.63 8.68 23.82
N GLY A 82 0.55 7.36 23.93
CA GLY A 82 0.04 6.51 22.86
C GLY A 82 -1.44 6.75 22.57
N LEU A 83 -2.30 6.78 23.59
CA LEU A 83 -3.73 7.03 23.41
C LEU A 83 -4.01 8.42 22.83
N VAL A 84 -3.32 9.46 23.31
CA VAL A 84 -3.45 10.82 22.75
C VAL A 84 -3.02 10.84 21.29
N SER A 85 -1.91 10.18 20.95
CA SER A 85 -1.42 10.08 19.57
C SER A 85 -2.41 9.35 18.65
N ILE A 86 -2.97 8.22 19.10
CA ILE A 86 -3.99 7.48 18.35
C ILE A 86 -5.26 8.32 18.17
N ALA A 87 -5.76 8.92 19.26
CA ALA A 87 -6.97 9.73 19.24
C ALA A 87 -6.84 10.91 18.27
N TYR A 88 -5.69 11.61 18.29
CA TYR A 88 -5.40 12.69 17.36
C TYR A 88 -5.39 12.21 15.90
N LEU A 89 -4.66 11.14 15.58
CA LEU A 89 -4.58 10.63 14.20
C LEU A 89 -5.93 10.15 13.67
N VAL A 90 -6.73 9.49 14.52
CA VAL A 90 -8.09 9.07 14.16
C VAL A 90 -8.98 10.29 13.96
N ALA A 91 -8.93 11.28 14.84
CA ALA A 91 -9.70 12.52 14.73
C ALA A 91 -9.39 13.25 13.42
N VAL A 92 -8.10 13.48 13.11
CA VAL A 92 -7.65 14.10 11.86
C VAL A 92 -8.16 13.33 10.65
N LYS A 93 -8.11 11.99 10.69
CA LYS A 93 -8.61 11.15 9.60
C LYS A 93 -10.14 11.25 9.42
N LEU A 94 -10.90 11.30 10.52
CA LEU A 94 -12.35 11.47 10.49
C LEU A 94 -12.74 12.86 9.97
N ILE A 95 -12.04 13.90 10.43
CA ILE A 95 -12.22 15.28 9.97
C ILE A 95 -11.92 15.35 8.47
N LYS A 96 -10.79 14.80 8.01
CA LYS A 96 -10.43 14.75 6.58
C LYS A 96 -11.53 14.12 5.74
N LYS A 97 -12.06 12.98 6.17
CA LYS A 97 -13.13 12.27 5.47
C LYS A 97 -14.45 13.05 5.43
N LYS A 98 -14.76 13.83 6.48
CA LYS A 98 -16.04 14.55 6.62
C LYS A 98 -16.02 15.93 5.96
N PHE A 99 -14.92 16.67 6.05
CA PHE A 99 -14.84 18.09 5.65
C PHE A 99 -14.13 18.33 4.31
N PHE A 100 -13.29 17.42 3.83
CA PHE A 100 -12.44 17.66 2.64
C PHE A 100 -12.61 16.58 1.54
N PRO A 101 -13.71 16.58 0.76
CA PRO A 101 -13.75 15.85 -0.51
C PRO A 101 -12.78 16.51 -1.52
N SER A 102 -12.07 15.69 -2.32
CA SER A 102 -10.89 16.04 -3.11
C SER A 102 -11.03 17.25 -4.05
N PRO A 103 -10.41 18.40 -3.75
CA PRO A 103 -9.97 19.30 -4.81
C PRO A 103 -8.59 18.83 -5.28
N VAL A 104 -8.46 18.54 -6.56
CA VAL A 104 -7.16 18.30 -7.19
C VAL A 104 -6.42 19.64 -7.20
N LEU A 105 -5.12 19.66 -6.89
CA LEU A 105 -4.30 20.88 -6.96
C LEU A 105 -4.41 21.57 -8.33
N SER A 106 -4.69 20.80 -9.40
CA SER A 106 -4.97 21.30 -10.74
C SER A 106 -6.08 22.35 -10.74
N GLN A 107 -7.14 22.18 -9.94
CA GLN A 107 -8.25 23.14 -9.87
C GLN A 107 -7.84 24.53 -9.32
N LEU A 108 -6.68 24.61 -8.65
CA LEU A 108 -6.13 25.87 -8.15
C LEU A 108 -5.36 26.65 -9.24
N PHE A 109 -4.83 25.92 -10.23
CA PHE A 109 -4.00 26.44 -11.33
C PHE A 109 -4.71 26.41 -12.69
N ASP A 110 -5.84 25.71 -12.82
CA ASP A 110 -6.73 25.74 -13.97
C ASP A 110 -7.44 27.10 -13.97
N ASP A 111 -6.98 28.04 -14.79
CA ASP A 111 -7.73 29.27 -15.05
C ASP A 111 -9.04 28.89 -15.78
N PRO A 112 -10.22 29.31 -15.28
CA PRO A 112 -11.50 29.02 -15.95
C PRO A 112 -11.58 29.62 -17.36
N ALA A 113 -10.67 30.53 -17.71
CA ALA A 113 -10.56 31.12 -19.05
C ALA A 113 -9.73 30.27 -20.05
N ALA A 114 -8.90 29.33 -19.58
CA ALA A 114 -8.07 28.51 -20.47
C ALA A 114 -8.86 27.39 -21.17
N ASN A 115 -9.98 26.95 -20.59
CA ASN A 115 -10.87 25.94 -21.19
C ASN A 115 -11.91 26.52 -22.17
N THR A 116 -11.99 27.84 -22.34
CA THR A 116 -12.97 28.48 -23.23
C THR A 116 -12.39 28.82 -24.63
N GLN A 117 -11.14 28.47 -24.90
CA GLN A 117 -10.48 28.70 -26.20
C GLN A 117 -9.84 27.44 -26.79
N GLN A 118 -10.31 26.25 -26.44
CA GLN A 118 -10.22 25.15 -27.42
C GLN A 118 -11.33 25.35 -28.44
N THR A 119 -11.10 26.31 -29.33
CA THR A 119 -11.73 26.31 -30.65
C THR A 119 -11.48 24.90 -31.20
N PRO A 120 -12.51 24.11 -31.58
CA PRO A 120 -12.24 22.89 -32.30
C PRO A 120 -11.38 23.31 -33.49
N ALA A 121 -10.20 22.70 -33.64
CA ALA A 121 -9.42 22.89 -34.85
C ALA A 121 -10.39 22.56 -35.99
N ARG A 122 -10.90 23.59 -36.67
CA ARG A 122 -11.61 23.42 -37.92
C ARG A 122 -10.57 22.77 -38.81
N ALA A 123 -10.69 21.47 -39.00
CA ALA A 123 -10.04 20.82 -40.12
C ALA A 123 -10.51 21.63 -41.33
N ASN A 124 -9.59 22.35 -41.97
CA ASN A 124 -9.86 22.93 -43.27
C ASN A 124 -10.15 21.74 -44.19
N PHE A 125 -11.43 21.47 -44.40
CA PHE A 125 -11.90 20.61 -45.46
C PHE A 125 -11.70 21.40 -46.74
N ASP A 126 -10.49 21.34 -47.30
CA ASP A 126 -10.30 21.68 -48.69
C ASP A 126 -10.92 20.53 -49.50
N ASP A 127 -11.88 20.89 -50.36
CA ASP A 127 -12.63 20.00 -51.23
C ASP A 127 -11.69 19.29 -52.21
N SER A 128 -11.11 18.16 -51.78
CA SER A 128 -10.47 17.21 -52.69
C SER A 128 -11.40 16.01 -52.86
N HIS A 129 -12.04 15.94 -54.03
CA HIS A 129 -12.77 14.77 -54.47
C HIS A 129 -11.80 13.58 -54.64
N GLY A 130 -11.66 12.77 -53.60
CA GLY A 130 -10.87 11.54 -53.62
C GLY A 130 -11.37 10.55 -52.56
N PHE A 131 -11.67 9.32 -52.97
CA PHE A 131 -12.29 8.27 -52.16
C PHE A 131 -11.35 7.62 -51.12
N SER A 132 -10.33 8.31 -50.63
CA SER A 132 -9.40 7.77 -49.64
C SER A 132 -9.13 8.78 -48.54
N ILE A 133 -9.62 8.48 -47.34
CA ILE A 133 -9.23 9.14 -46.09
C ILE A 133 -7.72 8.92 -45.94
N THR A 134 -6.94 9.99 -45.75
CA THR A 134 -5.50 9.86 -45.46
C THR A 134 -5.30 9.30 -44.04
N ASP A 135 -4.20 8.58 -43.80
CA ASP A 135 -3.91 8.01 -42.46
C ASP A 135 -3.93 9.09 -41.36
N GLU A 136 -3.50 10.31 -41.67
CA GLU A 136 -3.56 11.46 -40.76
C GLU A 136 -5.01 11.85 -40.39
N GLN A 137 -5.94 11.84 -41.36
CA GLN A 137 -7.35 12.10 -41.11
C GLN A 137 -8.01 10.97 -40.31
N TYR A 138 -7.62 9.71 -40.54
CA TYR A 138 -8.12 8.56 -39.77
C TYR A 138 -7.65 8.60 -38.31
N VAL A 139 -6.38 8.97 -38.07
CA VAL A 139 -5.83 9.16 -36.72
C VAL A 139 -6.51 10.35 -36.00
N GLY A 140 -6.81 11.43 -36.73
CA GLY A 140 -7.60 12.56 -36.20
C GLY A 140 -9.02 12.15 -35.79
N LEU A 141 -9.71 11.36 -36.62
CA LEU A 141 -11.07 10.88 -36.34
C LEU A 141 -11.13 9.89 -35.18
N THR A 142 -10.17 8.98 -35.09
CA THR A 142 -10.08 8.00 -33.99
C THR A 142 -9.76 8.69 -32.65
N SER A 143 -8.86 9.67 -32.63
CA SER A 143 -8.57 10.46 -31.43
C SER A 143 -9.75 11.33 -30.98
N ALA A 144 -10.48 11.95 -31.92
CA ALA A 144 -11.70 12.70 -31.60
C ALA A 144 -12.83 11.81 -31.06
N ARG A 145 -12.98 10.60 -31.61
CA ARG A 145 -13.98 9.62 -31.16
C ARG A 145 -13.63 9.04 -29.79
N ALA A 146 -12.35 8.75 -29.54
CA ALA A 146 -11.86 8.33 -28.23
C ALA A 146 -12.08 9.41 -27.15
N GLN A 147 -11.86 10.69 -27.47
CA GLN A 147 -12.18 11.80 -26.57
C GLN A 147 -13.68 11.97 -26.31
N ALA A 148 -14.52 11.76 -27.32
CA ALA A 148 -15.98 11.80 -27.17
C ALA A 148 -16.48 10.68 -26.26
N ASP A 149 -16.00 9.45 -26.47
CA ASP A 149 -16.35 8.29 -25.64
C ASP A 149 -15.83 8.44 -24.20
N GLU A 150 -14.64 9.03 -24.01
CA GLU A 150 -14.09 9.33 -22.68
C GLU A 150 -14.91 10.41 -21.95
N ASN A 151 -15.34 11.46 -22.66
CA ASN A 151 -16.19 12.51 -22.11
C ASN A 151 -17.60 11.99 -21.78
N GLN A 152 -18.12 11.06 -22.57
CA GLN A 152 -19.41 10.42 -22.33
C GLN A 152 -19.35 9.41 -21.18
N ALA A 153 -18.25 8.64 -21.06
CA ALA A 153 -18.01 7.76 -19.93
C ALA A 153 -17.82 8.54 -18.60
N LYS A 154 -17.16 9.71 -18.66
CA LYS A 154 -17.01 10.62 -17.52
C LYS A 154 -18.34 11.26 -17.10
N SER A 155 -19.27 11.52 -18.03
CA SER A 155 -20.59 12.10 -17.70
C SER A 155 -21.56 11.07 -17.12
N LEU A 156 -21.50 9.81 -17.58
CA LEU A 156 -22.37 8.72 -17.09
C LEU A 156 -21.99 8.19 -15.70
N ASN A 157 -20.72 8.32 -15.29
CA ASN A 157 -20.23 7.77 -14.01
C ASN A 157 -20.09 8.82 -12.88
N ARG A 158 -20.45 10.08 -13.14
CA ARG A 158 -20.42 11.15 -12.15
C ARG A 158 -21.71 11.10 -11.32
N LYS A 159 -21.63 10.62 -10.08
CA LYS A 159 -22.63 10.98 -9.05
C LYS A 159 -22.81 12.51 -9.08
N PRO A 160 -24.03 13.04 -8.95
CA PRO A 160 -24.23 14.49 -8.91
C PRO A 160 -23.38 15.03 -7.77
N ILE A 161 -22.29 15.68 -8.14
CA ILE A 161 -21.50 16.48 -7.23
C ILE A 161 -22.38 17.70 -7.00
N ASP A 162 -22.78 17.87 -5.76
CA ASP A 162 -23.44 19.08 -5.26
C ASP A 162 -22.68 20.29 -5.81
N ASP A 163 -23.32 20.99 -6.74
CA ASP A 163 -22.81 22.16 -7.46
C ASP A 163 -22.86 23.36 -6.51
N SER A 164 -22.24 23.23 -5.34
CA SER A 164 -22.25 24.26 -4.31
C SER A 164 -21.15 25.28 -4.60
N THR A 165 -21.45 26.23 -5.49
CA THR A 165 -20.84 27.57 -5.63
C THR A 165 -19.33 27.67 -5.94
N PRO A 166 -18.88 28.63 -6.77
CA PRO A 166 -17.47 28.90 -6.93
C PRO A 166 -16.90 29.42 -5.61
N LYS A 167 -16.27 28.53 -4.82
CA LYS A 167 -15.52 28.92 -3.64
C LYS A 167 -14.41 29.87 -4.10
N SER A 168 -14.34 31.06 -3.50
CA SER A 168 -13.33 32.05 -3.84
C SER A 168 -11.92 31.43 -3.73
N LYS A 169 -10.98 31.83 -4.61
CA LYS A 169 -9.56 31.38 -4.58
C LYS A 169 -8.98 31.26 -3.15
N PRO A 170 -9.19 32.20 -2.20
CA PRO A 170 -8.72 32.05 -0.83
C PRO A 170 -9.36 30.89 -0.04
N VAL A 171 -10.62 30.57 -0.28
CA VAL A 171 -11.31 29.43 0.37
C VAL A 171 -10.76 28.09 -0.14
N LEU A 172 -10.44 28.00 -1.45
CA LEU A 172 -9.75 26.83 -2.01
C LEU A 172 -8.34 26.66 -1.43
N ILE A 173 -7.57 27.74 -1.30
CA ILE A 173 -6.24 27.73 -0.66
C ILE A 173 -6.34 27.31 0.81
N ALA A 174 -7.31 27.85 1.56
CA ALA A 174 -7.52 27.49 2.96
C ALA A 174 -7.90 26.01 3.13
N ILE A 175 -8.76 25.49 2.24
CA ILE A 175 -9.10 24.06 2.20
C ILE A 175 -7.88 23.20 1.88
N PHE A 176 -7.07 23.61 0.91
CA PHE A 176 -5.85 22.90 0.54
C PHE A 176 -4.84 22.86 1.70
N LEU A 177 -4.57 24.00 2.34
CA LEU A 177 -3.68 24.09 3.50
C LEU A 177 -4.19 23.29 4.70
N ALA A 178 -5.48 23.34 4.99
CA ALA A 178 -6.06 22.54 6.08
C ALA A 178 -5.95 21.03 5.79
N ARG A 179 -6.10 20.61 4.52
CA ARG A 179 -5.93 19.21 4.10
C ARG A 179 -4.47 18.76 4.18
N THR A 180 -3.52 19.56 3.68
CA THR A 180 -2.09 19.22 3.78
C THR A 180 -1.64 19.12 5.23
N LEU A 181 -2.16 19.98 6.12
CA LEU A 181 -1.93 19.89 7.56
C LEU A 181 -2.49 18.58 8.17
N CYS A 182 -3.66 18.13 7.70
CA CYS A 182 -4.21 16.82 8.09
C CYS A 182 -3.35 15.65 7.59
N ASP A 183 -2.78 15.76 6.38
CA ASP A 183 -1.89 14.74 5.82
C ASP A 183 -0.53 14.66 6.54
N LEU A 184 -0.11 15.76 7.16
CA LEU A 184 1.04 15.83 8.06
C LEU A 184 0.74 15.31 9.49
N GLY A 185 -0.40 14.65 9.71
CA GLY A 185 -0.80 14.10 11.01
C GLY A 185 0.31 13.31 11.74
N PRO A 186 1.00 12.34 11.09
CA PRO A 186 2.11 11.62 11.71
C PRO A 186 3.27 12.52 12.14
N LEU A 187 3.57 13.59 11.38
CA LEU A 187 4.63 14.54 11.71
C LEU A 187 4.26 15.35 12.97
N VAL A 188 3.01 15.82 13.07
CA VAL A 188 2.53 16.54 14.27
C VAL A 188 2.63 15.66 15.51
N VAL A 189 2.26 14.38 15.38
CA VAL A 189 2.38 13.39 16.45
C VAL A 189 3.83 13.14 16.84
N CYS A 190 4.76 13.12 15.88
CA CYS A 190 6.19 13.03 16.16
C CYS A 190 6.72 14.26 16.90
N ILE A 191 6.30 15.47 16.53
CA ILE A 191 6.67 16.70 17.23
C ILE A 191 6.14 16.67 18.67
N PHE A 192 4.85 16.38 18.84
CA PHE A 192 4.24 16.23 20.17
C PHE A 192 4.97 15.19 21.01
N GLY A 193 5.19 14.00 20.45
CA GLY A 193 5.93 12.92 21.12
C GLY A 193 7.35 13.35 21.51
N GLY A 194 8.07 14.03 20.60
CA GLY A 194 9.42 14.53 20.86
C GLY A 194 9.47 15.55 22.00
N ILE A 195 8.53 16.51 22.05
CA ILE A 195 8.44 17.49 23.15
C ILE A 195 8.16 16.79 24.48
N VAL A 196 7.20 15.87 24.48
CA VAL A 196 6.83 15.12 25.69
C VAL A 196 7.97 14.21 26.16
N GLY A 197 8.66 13.56 25.23
CA GLY A 197 9.82 12.71 25.52
C GLY A 197 11.03 13.50 26.02
N TYR A 198 11.25 14.71 25.51
CA TYR A 198 12.26 15.63 26.02
C TYR A 198 11.94 16.09 27.46
N SER A 199 10.68 16.43 27.73
CA SER A 199 10.24 16.91 29.05
C SER A 199 10.23 15.82 30.14
N LEU A 200 9.73 14.62 29.83
CA LEU A 200 9.64 13.50 30.80
C LEU A 200 10.95 12.71 30.93
N GLY A 201 11.76 12.68 29.88
CA GLY A 201 13.03 11.98 29.86
C GLY A 201 12.94 10.44 29.86
N PRO A 202 14.10 9.75 29.83
CA PRO A 202 14.20 8.31 29.63
C PRO A 202 13.78 7.46 30.84
N LYS A 203 13.69 8.05 32.04
CA LYS A 203 13.22 7.34 33.24
C LYS A 203 11.72 7.08 33.19
N ALA A 204 10.96 8.02 32.64
CA ALA A 204 9.51 7.99 32.60
C ALA A 204 8.96 7.39 31.30
N LEU A 205 9.72 7.42 30.20
CA LEU A 205 9.30 6.91 28.89
C LEU A 205 10.40 6.10 28.22
N LYS A 206 10.00 5.05 27.50
CA LYS A 206 10.90 4.30 26.63
C LYS A 206 11.11 5.09 25.33
N LEU A 207 12.25 5.76 25.24
CA LEU A 207 12.62 6.58 24.09
C LEU A 207 13.26 5.73 22.97
N THR A 208 13.40 6.34 21.80
CA THR A 208 14.02 5.71 20.62
C THR A 208 15.50 5.45 20.87
N GLY A 209 16.19 6.39 21.53
CA GLY A 209 17.62 6.28 21.83
C GLY A 209 18.47 6.80 20.67
N THR A 210 19.78 6.49 20.71
CA THR A 210 20.74 7.00 19.73
C THR A 210 20.44 6.46 18.33
N VAL A 211 20.10 7.36 17.41
CA VAL A 211 19.91 7.05 15.99
C VAL A 211 21.24 7.29 15.28
N PRO A 212 21.80 6.30 14.57
CA PRO A 212 23.03 6.50 13.80
C PRO A 212 22.79 7.58 12.74
N GLY A 213 23.62 8.61 12.75
CA GLY A 213 23.54 9.70 11.79
C GLY A 213 24.35 9.43 10.54
N GLY A 214 23.97 10.10 9.46
CA GLY A 214 24.65 10.02 8.18
C GLY A 214 24.35 8.77 7.37
N PHE A 215 25.23 8.49 6.41
CA PHE A 215 25.07 7.38 5.47
C PHE A 215 25.79 6.12 5.99
N PRO A 216 25.12 4.96 6.06
CA PRO A 216 25.76 3.73 6.51
C PRO A 216 26.82 3.29 5.48
N ALA A 217 27.98 2.83 5.98
CA ALA A 217 29.00 2.26 5.11
C ALA A 217 28.47 0.97 4.45
N PRO A 218 28.79 0.71 3.17
CA PRO A 218 28.42 -0.54 2.53
C PRO A 218 29.09 -1.72 3.25
N VAL A 219 28.30 -2.75 3.57
CA VAL A 219 28.77 -3.98 4.20
C VAL A 219 28.44 -5.15 3.29
N LEU A 220 29.42 -6.03 3.07
CA LEU A 220 29.22 -7.21 2.24
C LEU A 220 28.18 -8.15 2.89
N PRO A 221 27.23 -8.72 2.14
CA PRO A 221 26.12 -9.47 2.72
C PRO A 221 26.51 -10.75 3.46
N TRP A 222 27.70 -11.29 3.20
CA TRP A 222 28.28 -12.48 3.85
C TRP A 222 29.19 -12.13 5.04
N TYR A 223 29.27 -10.86 5.42
CA TYR A 223 29.92 -10.43 6.66
C TYR A 223 29.33 -11.22 7.83
N GLY A 224 30.15 -12.08 8.43
CA GLY A 224 29.74 -13.00 9.50
C GLY A 224 29.94 -14.50 9.22
N PHE A 225 30.20 -14.92 7.97
CA PHE A 225 30.73 -16.28 7.73
C PHE A 225 32.20 -16.40 8.12
N ASP A 226 32.99 -15.37 7.82
CA ASP A 226 34.41 -15.33 8.15
C ASP A 226 34.65 -15.08 9.65
N ASP A 227 33.71 -14.39 10.32
CA ASP A 227 33.76 -14.03 11.75
C ASP A 227 32.99 -15.03 12.66
N ASP A 228 32.54 -16.18 12.13
CA ASP A 228 31.73 -17.21 12.82
C ASP A 228 30.42 -16.69 13.49
N LEU A 229 29.99 -15.49 13.14
CA LEU A 229 28.70 -14.89 13.55
C LEU A 229 27.51 -15.65 12.93
N ILE A 230 27.72 -16.28 11.77
CA ILE A 230 26.73 -17.06 11.02
C ILE A 230 27.28 -18.48 10.85
N ALA A 231 26.95 -19.36 11.79
CA ALA A 231 27.27 -20.78 11.67
C ALA A 231 26.73 -21.35 10.34
N GLY A 232 27.53 -22.10 9.60
CA GLY A 232 27.17 -22.65 8.28
C GLY A 232 25.86 -23.45 8.28
N GLY A 233 25.53 -24.13 9.39
CA GLY A 233 24.25 -24.83 9.57
C GLY A 233 23.02 -23.90 9.55
N ARG A 234 23.19 -22.59 9.73
CA ARG A 234 22.12 -21.57 9.72
C ARG A 234 21.89 -20.98 8.33
N PHE A 235 22.76 -21.23 7.35
CA PHE A 235 22.57 -20.71 5.98
C PHE A 235 21.26 -21.21 5.37
N GLY A 236 20.93 -22.49 5.57
CA GLY A 236 19.65 -23.05 5.11
C GLY A 236 18.44 -22.29 5.68
N THR A 237 18.45 -21.98 6.98
CA THR A 237 17.39 -21.18 7.61
C THR A 237 17.34 -19.76 7.06
N ILE A 238 18.49 -19.13 6.84
CA ILE A 238 18.58 -17.79 6.24
C ILE A 238 18.03 -17.79 4.82
N LEU A 239 18.33 -18.82 4.02
CA LEU A 239 17.85 -18.97 2.66
C LEU A 239 16.32 -19.15 2.63
N VAL A 240 15.76 -20.00 3.49
CA VAL A 240 14.30 -20.19 3.63
C VAL A 240 13.61 -18.90 4.07
N ASN A 241 14.20 -18.17 5.02
CA ASN A 241 13.69 -16.88 5.46
C ASN A 241 13.78 -15.82 4.34
N ALA A 242 14.86 -15.80 3.55
CA ALA A 242 15.00 -14.90 2.42
C ALA A 242 14.01 -15.21 1.30
N LEU A 243 13.77 -16.50 0.99
CA LEU A 243 12.75 -16.93 0.05
C LEU A 243 11.36 -16.47 0.50
N THR A 244 11.06 -16.63 1.78
CA THR A 244 9.81 -16.15 2.38
C THR A 244 9.66 -14.65 2.23
N VAL A 245 10.67 -13.89 2.64
CA VAL A 245 10.65 -12.42 2.56
C VAL A 245 10.49 -11.97 1.12
N SER A 246 11.19 -12.61 0.17
CA SER A 246 11.06 -12.31 -1.26
C SER A 246 9.64 -12.48 -1.76
N LEU A 247 8.98 -13.58 -1.37
CA LEU A 247 7.59 -13.84 -1.74
C LEU A 247 6.65 -12.78 -1.15
N VAL A 248 6.77 -12.45 0.13
CA VAL A 248 5.95 -11.43 0.80
C VAL A 248 6.17 -10.05 0.15
N VAL A 249 7.42 -9.68 -0.10
CA VAL A 249 7.81 -8.40 -0.71
C VAL A 249 7.23 -8.27 -2.11
N PHE A 250 7.37 -9.31 -2.93
CA PHE A 250 6.81 -9.35 -4.27
C PHE A 250 5.28 -9.24 -4.28
N LEU A 251 4.61 -10.07 -3.48
CA LEU A 251 3.15 -10.11 -3.44
C LEU A 251 2.55 -8.82 -2.90
N SER A 252 3.14 -8.25 -1.84
CA SER A 252 2.68 -6.98 -1.28
C SER A 252 2.86 -5.83 -2.27
N SER A 253 3.96 -5.81 -3.03
CA SER A 253 4.18 -4.78 -4.04
C SER A 253 3.22 -4.90 -5.22
N ILE A 254 3.04 -6.10 -5.78
CA ILE A 254 2.11 -6.32 -6.92
C ILE A 254 0.68 -6.06 -6.52
N ALA A 255 0.22 -6.57 -5.37
CA ALA A 255 -1.15 -6.33 -4.93
C ALA A 255 -1.44 -4.84 -4.83
N MET A 256 -0.47 -4.07 -4.35
CA MET A 256 -0.61 -2.63 -4.27
C MET A 256 -0.53 -1.94 -5.62
N ALA A 257 0.44 -2.30 -6.44
CA ALA A 257 0.61 -1.72 -7.75
C ALA A 257 -0.68 -1.96 -8.55
N LYS A 258 -1.15 -3.20 -8.67
CA LYS A 258 -2.41 -3.54 -9.37
C LYS A 258 -3.60 -2.76 -8.82
N ARG A 259 -3.71 -2.64 -7.49
CA ARG A 259 -4.77 -1.86 -6.87
C ARG A 259 -4.75 -0.39 -7.28
N LEU A 260 -3.57 0.21 -7.42
CA LEU A 260 -3.40 1.62 -7.77
C LEU A 260 -3.54 1.86 -9.27
N ALA A 261 -3.07 0.93 -10.10
CA ALA A 261 -3.24 0.97 -11.54
C ALA A 261 -4.72 0.90 -11.95
N ILE A 262 -5.52 0.05 -11.29
CA ILE A 262 -6.98 0.02 -11.45
C ILE A 262 -7.62 1.38 -11.12
N GLN A 263 -7.08 2.13 -10.15
CA GLN A 263 -7.60 3.47 -9.82
C GLN A 263 -7.22 4.53 -10.86
N ARG A 264 -6.08 4.38 -11.55
CA ARG A 264 -5.64 5.30 -12.60
C ARG A 264 -6.06 4.90 -14.01
N GLY A 265 -6.53 3.67 -14.21
CA GLY A 265 -6.74 3.12 -15.55
C GLY A 265 -5.41 2.87 -16.28
N GLU A 266 -4.34 2.60 -15.54
CA GLU A 266 -3.03 2.26 -16.08
C GLU A 266 -2.83 0.74 -16.08
N ASP A 267 -1.95 0.23 -16.95
CA ASP A 267 -1.51 -1.16 -16.94
C ASP A 267 -0.22 -1.32 -16.15
N ILE A 268 -0.02 -2.51 -15.56
CA ILE A 268 1.20 -2.84 -14.82
C ILE A 268 1.95 -3.95 -15.49
N ASN A 269 3.24 -3.69 -15.72
CA ASN A 269 4.20 -4.71 -16.05
C ASN A 269 4.79 -5.33 -14.76
N THR A 270 4.27 -6.50 -14.39
CA THR A 270 4.71 -7.29 -13.24
C THR A 270 6.21 -7.65 -13.30
N GLU A 271 6.75 -7.85 -14.49
CA GLU A 271 8.16 -8.19 -14.69
C GLU A 271 9.09 -7.02 -14.41
N GLN A 272 8.68 -5.82 -14.80
CA GLN A 272 9.42 -4.59 -14.54
C GLN A 272 9.39 -4.26 -13.04
N GLU A 273 8.24 -4.42 -12.39
CA GLU A 273 8.10 -4.31 -10.94
C GLU A 273 9.04 -5.28 -10.20
N LEU A 274 9.06 -6.55 -10.64
CA LEU A 274 9.94 -7.56 -10.04
C LEU A 274 11.42 -7.19 -10.18
N THR A 275 11.83 -6.68 -11.35
CA THR A 275 13.19 -6.20 -11.58
C THR A 275 13.53 -5.05 -10.66
N GLY A 276 12.65 -4.05 -10.55
CA GLY A 276 12.85 -2.87 -9.72
C GLY A 276 13.00 -3.23 -8.23
N ILE A 277 12.11 -4.07 -7.70
CA ILE A 277 12.13 -4.50 -6.30
C ILE A 277 13.33 -5.40 -6.02
N GLY A 278 13.68 -6.29 -6.95
CA GLY A 278 14.85 -7.16 -6.85
C GLY A 278 16.15 -6.36 -6.75
N LEU A 279 16.37 -5.42 -7.68
CA LEU A 279 17.53 -4.52 -7.65
C LEU A 279 17.55 -3.67 -6.38
N ALA A 280 16.40 -3.09 -5.98
CA ALA A 280 16.32 -2.29 -4.77
C ALA A 280 16.64 -3.11 -3.51
N SER A 281 16.19 -4.36 -3.44
CA SER A 281 16.48 -5.27 -2.32
C SER A 281 17.96 -5.67 -2.24
N VAL A 282 18.61 -5.87 -3.38
CA VAL A 282 20.06 -6.09 -3.46
C VAL A 282 20.82 -4.89 -2.90
N VAL A 283 20.48 -3.68 -3.36
CA VAL A 283 21.09 -2.44 -2.85
C VAL A 283 20.84 -2.28 -1.36
N CYS A 284 19.60 -2.49 -0.88
CA CYS A 284 19.28 -2.47 0.55
C CYS A 284 20.15 -3.45 1.35
N GLY A 285 20.38 -4.65 0.82
CA GLY A 285 21.22 -5.66 1.45
C GLY A 285 22.68 -5.25 1.63
N LEU A 286 23.21 -4.37 0.78
CA LEU A 286 24.56 -3.81 0.88
C LEU A 286 24.65 -2.66 1.90
N PHE A 287 23.55 -1.90 2.07
CA PHE A 287 23.49 -0.74 2.97
C PHE A 287 22.71 -1.02 4.27
N GLN A 288 22.68 -2.29 4.71
CA GLN A 288 22.06 -2.73 5.97
C GLN A 288 20.56 -2.39 6.10
N ALA A 289 19.86 -2.22 4.99
CA ALA A 289 18.43 -1.93 4.94
C ALA A 289 17.60 -3.21 4.73
N MET A 290 16.34 -3.15 5.18
CA MET A 290 15.35 -4.20 4.89
C MET A 290 14.87 -4.08 3.44
N PRO A 291 14.40 -5.19 2.81
CA PRO A 291 13.81 -5.14 1.48
C PRO A 291 12.66 -4.14 1.40
N PRO A 292 12.62 -3.29 0.37
CA PRO A 292 11.55 -2.33 0.19
C PRO A 292 10.28 -3.01 -0.34
N THR A 293 9.12 -2.43 -0.01
CA THR A 293 7.81 -2.83 -0.55
C THR A 293 7.03 -1.58 -1.00
N GLY A 294 5.99 -1.78 -1.80
CA GLY A 294 4.99 -0.73 -2.06
C GLY A 294 4.32 -0.27 -0.76
N GLY A 295 4.25 1.05 -0.51
CA GLY A 295 3.63 1.61 0.69
C GLY A 295 2.31 2.33 0.40
N MET A 296 1.17 1.77 0.81
CA MET A 296 -0.17 2.26 0.40
C MET A 296 -0.35 3.74 0.71
N SER A 297 -0.03 4.14 1.93
CA SER A 297 -0.25 5.53 2.36
C SER A 297 0.66 6.52 1.63
N ARG A 298 1.93 6.17 1.37
CA ARG A 298 2.90 7.07 0.72
C ARG A 298 2.60 7.20 -0.77
N THR A 299 2.37 6.08 -1.44
CA THR A 299 2.07 6.08 -2.87
C THR A 299 0.73 6.72 -3.16
N ALA A 300 -0.31 6.50 -2.33
CA ALA A 300 -1.62 7.15 -2.52
C ALA A 300 -1.59 8.68 -2.34
N VAL A 301 -0.72 9.21 -1.46
CA VAL A 301 -0.52 10.66 -1.32
C VAL A 301 0.29 11.19 -2.50
N ASN A 302 1.35 10.49 -2.89
CA ASN A 302 2.14 10.84 -4.05
C ASN A 302 1.28 10.89 -5.32
N MET A 303 0.38 9.92 -5.51
CA MET A 303 -0.47 9.82 -6.69
C MET A 303 -1.52 10.94 -6.82
N GLN A 304 -1.86 11.63 -5.73
CA GLN A 304 -2.82 12.74 -5.76
C GLN A 304 -2.25 13.98 -6.46
N ASN A 305 -0.94 14.18 -6.43
CA ASN A 305 -0.31 15.42 -6.90
C ASN A 305 0.93 15.21 -7.79
N ALA A 306 1.58 14.04 -7.72
CA ALA A 306 2.76 13.74 -8.51
C ALA A 306 2.43 12.89 -9.74
N HIS A 307 2.95 13.34 -10.88
CA HIS A 307 2.83 12.67 -12.17
C HIS A 307 4.13 11.97 -12.61
N THR A 308 5.26 12.25 -11.94
CA THR A 308 6.57 11.64 -12.26
C THR A 308 7.26 11.08 -11.03
N GLN A 309 8.24 10.20 -11.24
CA GLN A 309 9.04 9.59 -10.17
C GLN A 309 10.00 10.57 -9.47
N LEU A 310 10.14 11.81 -9.98
CA LEU A 310 10.96 12.85 -9.34
C LEU A 310 10.52 13.14 -7.90
N ALA A 311 9.24 12.99 -7.59
CA ALA A 311 8.72 13.15 -6.23
C ALA A 311 9.37 12.17 -5.21
N SER A 312 9.72 10.96 -5.65
CA SER A 312 10.43 9.98 -4.81
C SER A 312 11.89 10.39 -4.55
N ILE A 313 12.54 11.05 -5.51
CA ILE A 313 13.90 11.59 -5.35
C ILE A 313 13.89 12.73 -4.35
N VAL A 314 12.94 13.67 -4.47
CA VAL A 314 12.77 14.77 -3.52
C VAL A 314 12.52 14.21 -2.11
N THR A 315 11.66 13.19 -1.98
CA THR A 315 11.40 12.53 -0.69
C THR A 315 12.67 11.93 -0.09
N THR A 316 13.48 11.25 -0.91
CA THR A 316 14.77 10.67 -0.48
C THR A 316 15.74 11.76 0.00
N LEU A 317 15.83 12.89 -0.72
CA LEU A 317 16.69 14.01 -0.33
C LEU A 317 16.27 14.61 1.01
N ILE A 318 14.96 14.77 1.25
CA ILE A 318 14.44 15.23 2.55
C ILE A 318 14.83 14.26 3.67
N VAL A 319 14.74 12.95 3.43
CA VAL A 319 15.14 11.92 4.41
C VAL A 319 16.64 12.00 4.70
N ILE A 320 17.48 12.17 3.68
CA ILE A 320 18.93 12.35 3.86
C ILE A 320 19.20 13.58 4.74
N VAL A 321 18.63 14.73 4.41
CA VAL A 321 18.80 15.96 5.22
C VAL A 321 18.35 15.73 6.66
N ALA A 322 17.23 15.05 6.89
CA ALA A 322 16.76 14.73 8.23
C ALA A 322 17.73 13.80 9.00
N LEU A 323 18.35 12.81 8.36
CA LEU A 323 19.34 11.94 9.00
C LEU A 323 20.66 12.64 9.34
N TYR A 324 20.99 13.74 8.68
CA TYR A 324 22.15 14.56 9.02
C TYR A 324 21.85 15.63 10.08
N THR A 325 20.61 16.09 10.20
CA THR A 325 20.26 17.27 11.02
C THR A 325 19.34 16.98 12.21
N LEU A 326 18.44 16.00 12.11
CA LEU A 326 17.37 15.75 13.09
C LEU A 326 17.65 14.56 14.04
N THR A 327 18.77 13.84 13.91
CA THR A 327 19.07 12.63 14.72
C THR A 327 19.08 12.89 16.22
N GLY A 328 19.62 14.04 16.65
CA GLY A 328 19.58 14.47 18.05
C GLY A 328 18.14 14.66 18.56
N THR A 329 17.24 15.20 17.74
CA THR A 329 15.83 15.37 18.09
C THR A 329 15.09 14.03 18.12
N LEU A 330 15.41 13.12 17.19
CA LEU A 330 14.81 11.78 17.11
C LEU A 330 15.12 10.90 18.34
N TYR A 331 16.21 11.18 19.07
CA TYR A 331 16.55 10.50 20.32
C TYR A 331 15.39 10.51 21.32
N TYR A 332 14.74 11.67 21.44
CA TYR A 332 13.69 11.91 22.42
C TYR A 332 12.32 11.37 22.00
N LEU A 333 12.20 10.75 20.83
CA LEU A 333 10.92 10.27 20.35
C LEU A 333 10.47 9.02 21.14
N PRO A 334 9.30 9.02 21.81
CA PRO A 334 8.81 7.86 22.54
C PRO A 334 8.42 6.72 21.60
N ARG A 335 8.73 5.48 21.98
CA ARG A 335 8.31 4.29 21.21
C ARG A 335 6.79 4.16 21.13
N ALA A 336 6.06 4.65 22.13
CA ALA A 336 4.60 4.70 22.14
C ALA A 336 4.03 5.58 21.01
N THR A 337 4.70 6.69 20.69
CA THR A 337 4.33 7.59 19.59
C THR A 337 4.48 6.89 18.24
N LEU A 338 5.63 6.24 18.01
CA LEU A 338 5.88 5.45 16.80
C LEU A 338 4.88 4.29 16.65
N ALA A 339 4.63 3.56 17.74
CA ALA A 339 3.67 2.48 17.77
C ALA A 339 2.25 2.95 17.43
N SER A 340 1.86 4.13 17.89
CA SER A 340 0.56 4.75 17.59
C SER A 340 0.38 5.04 16.10
N ILE A 341 1.42 5.58 15.46
CA ILE A 341 1.43 5.82 14.01
C ILE A 341 1.25 4.50 13.26
N ILE A 342 1.99 3.46 13.66
CA ILE A 342 1.92 2.14 13.03
C ILE A 342 0.55 1.47 13.26
N ILE A 343 -0.05 1.61 14.44
CA ILE A 343 -1.39 1.06 14.73
C ILE A 343 -2.44 1.69 13.81
N VAL A 344 -2.43 3.02 13.67
CA VAL A 344 -3.38 3.73 12.82
C VAL A 344 -3.15 3.40 11.33
N ALA A 345 -1.89 3.23 10.92
CA ALA A 345 -1.53 2.77 9.58
C ALA A 345 -2.01 1.33 9.32
N GLY A 346 -1.80 0.42 10.26
CA GLY A 346 -2.25 -0.98 10.20
C GLY A 346 -3.77 -1.11 10.07
N TYR A 347 -4.52 -0.25 10.76
CA TYR A 347 -5.99 -0.19 10.62
C TYR A 347 -6.43 0.16 9.18
N THR A 348 -5.62 0.90 8.42
CA THR A 348 -5.92 1.24 7.02
C THR A 348 -5.73 0.08 6.05
N LEU A 349 -4.93 -0.92 6.44
CA LEU A 349 -4.70 -2.14 5.66
C LEU A 349 -5.86 -3.13 5.78
N VAL A 350 -6.69 -3.02 6.82
CA VAL A 350 -7.80 -3.96 7.04
C VAL A 350 -8.99 -3.61 6.14
N GLU A 351 -9.28 -4.48 5.18
CA GLU A 351 -10.25 -4.24 4.11
C GLU A 351 -11.68 -4.70 4.45
N PHE A 352 -12.25 -4.15 5.53
CA PHE A 352 -13.61 -4.53 5.98
C PHE A 352 -14.70 -4.33 4.92
N LYS A 353 -14.51 -3.37 4.00
CA LYS A 353 -15.46 -3.10 2.91
C LYS A 353 -15.48 -4.23 1.88
N GLU A 354 -14.31 -4.75 1.52
CA GLU A 354 -14.17 -5.86 0.57
C GLU A 354 -14.80 -7.12 1.15
N ALA A 355 -14.47 -7.46 2.40
CA ALA A 355 -15.08 -8.59 3.11
C ALA A 355 -16.62 -8.51 3.14
N LYS A 356 -17.17 -7.33 3.45
CA LYS A 356 -18.63 -7.12 3.48
C LYS A 356 -19.27 -7.20 2.09
N TRP A 357 -18.58 -6.74 1.05
CA TRP A 357 -19.05 -6.85 -0.33
C TRP A 357 -19.03 -8.30 -0.81
N LEU A 358 -17.93 -9.02 -0.56
CA LEU A 358 -17.80 -10.44 -0.88
C LEU A 358 -18.89 -11.27 -0.19
N LEU A 359 -19.19 -11.01 1.08
CA LEU A 359 -20.25 -11.72 1.80
C LEU A 359 -21.64 -11.53 1.17
N ARG A 360 -21.90 -10.36 0.57
CA ARG A 360 -23.20 -10.03 -0.04
C ARG A 360 -23.31 -10.51 -1.48
N VAL A 361 -22.23 -10.42 -2.26
CA VAL A 361 -22.26 -10.64 -3.72
C VAL A 361 -21.67 -12.00 -4.12
N LYS A 362 -20.56 -12.41 -3.49
CA LYS A 362 -19.81 -13.63 -3.85
C LYS A 362 -19.39 -14.42 -2.61
N ARG A 363 -20.35 -15.13 -2.01
CA ARG A 363 -20.11 -15.89 -0.77
C ARG A 363 -18.95 -16.88 -0.88
N ASP A 364 -18.77 -17.52 -2.03
CA ASP A 364 -17.67 -18.47 -2.25
C ASP A 364 -16.30 -17.78 -2.11
N GLU A 365 -16.14 -16.59 -2.69
CA GLU A 365 -14.91 -15.79 -2.58
C GLU A 365 -14.74 -15.21 -1.16
N PHE A 366 -15.83 -14.95 -0.44
CA PHE A 366 -15.77 -14.56 0.97
C PHE A 366 -15.16 -15.65 1.87
N PHE A 367 -15.52 -16.92 1.67
CA PHE A 367 -14.94 -18.01 2.46
C PHE A 367 -13.44 -18.15 2.23
N VAL A 368 -12.98 -17.96 0.99
CA VAL A 368 -11.53 -17.96 0.67
C VAL A 368 -10.83 -16.78 1.34
N TRP A 369 -11.42 -15.58 1.28
CA TRP A 369 -10.92 -14.40 1.99
C TRP A 369 -10.83 -14.63 3.50
N ALA A 370 -11.90 -15.17 4.11
CA ALA A 370 -11.98 -15.42 5.54
C ALA A 370 -11.00 -16.51 5.99
N ALA A 371 -10.85 -17.58 5.22
CA ALA A 371 -9.87 -18.63 5.47
C ALA A 371 -8.44 -18.05 5.44
N SER A 372 -8.10 -17.26 4.41
CA SER A 372 -6.80 -16.60 4.32
C SER A 372 -6.53 -15.68 5.53
N PHE A 373 -7.53 -14.90 5.94
CA PHE A 373 -7.45 -14.02 7.10
C PHE A 373 -7.19 -14.80 8.40
N VAL A 374 -7.98 -15.86 8.66
CA VAL A 374 -7.88 -16.67 9.88
C VAL A 374 -6.57 -17.47 9.93
N LEU A 375 -6.18 -18.10 8.82
CA LEU A 375 -4.93 -18.86 8.73
C LEU A 375 -3.73 -17.95 9.00
N THR A 376 -3.73 -16.74 8.44
CA THR A 376 -2.66 -15.76 8.66
C THR A 376 -2.63 -15.27 10.10
N LEU A 377 -3.79 -14.98 10.68
CA LEU A 377 -3.87 -14.52 12.07
C LEU A 377 -3.46 -15.59 13.09
N GLY A 378 -3.78 -16.86 12.82
CA GLY A 378 -3.45 -17.98 13.70
C GLY A 378 -2.00 -18.44 13.59
N LEU A 379 -1.49 -18.58 12.37
CA LEU A 379 -0.17 -19.17 12.09
C LEU A 379 0.96 -18.12 11.99
N GLY A 380 0.62 -16.83 11.98
CA GLY A 380 1.55 -15.74 11.72
C GLY A 380 1.73 -15.46 10.23
N VAL A 381 2.53 -14.44 9.90
CA VAL A 381 2.63 -13.91 8.52
C VAL A 381 3.19 -14.96 7.54
N LEU A 382 4.30 -15.61 7.91
CA LEU A 382 5.00 -16.56 7.04
C LEU A 382 4.16 -17.82 6.78
N GLN A 383 3.82 -18.55 7.85
CA GLN A 383 3.05 -19.79 7.72
C GLN A 383 1.63 -19.53 7.22
N GLY A 384 1.07 -18.38 7.58
CA GLY A 384 -0.18 -17.86 7.07
C GLY A 384 -0.21 -17.73 5.56
N LEU A 385 0.80 -17.07 4.98
CA LEU A 385 0.88 -16.89 3.54
C LEU A 385 0.89 -18.23 2.80
N ILE A 386 1.72 -19.18 3.24
CA ILE A 386 1.81 -20.51 2.62
C ILE A 386 0.45 -21.22 2.71
N ALA A 387 -0.17 -21.22 3.89
CA ALA A 387 -1.47 -21.84 4.10
C ALA A 387 -2.57 -21.19 3.23
N SER A 388 -2.56 -19.86 3.09
CA SER A 388 -3.48 -19.11 2.24
C SER A 388 -3.31 -19.43 0.75
N ILE A 389 -2.07 -19.63 0.28
CA ILE A 389 -1.79 -20.04 -1.10
C ILE A 389 -2.36 -21.43 -1.37
N VAL A 390 -2.07 -22.39 -0.49
CA VAL A 390 -2.58 -23.75 -0.62
C VAL A 390 -4.11 -23.76 -0.59
N CYS A 391 -4.72 -22.99 0.31
CA CYS A 391 -6.17 -22.82 0.38
C CYS A 391 -6.76 -22.25 -0.93
N SER A 392 -6.09 -21.25 -1.55
CA SER A 392 -6.50 -20.69 -2.84
C SER A 392 -6.51 -21.72 -3.95
N VAL A 393 -5.44 -22.51 -4.06
CA VAL A 393 -5.31 -23.54 -5.10
C VAL A 393 -6.39 -24.61 -4.93
N LEU A 394 -6.62 -25.07 -3.69
CA LEU A 394 -7.69 -26.03 -3.40
C LEU A 394 -9.08 -25.48 -3.73
N ALA A 395 -9.35 -24.21 -3.39
CA ALA A 395 -10.62 -23.56 -3.72
C ALA A 395 -10.84 -23.48 -5.24
N LEU A 396 -9.80 -23.15 -6.01
CA LEU A 396 -9.87 -23.16 -7.48
C LEU A 396 -10.14 -24.56 -8.03
N MET A 397 -9.43 -25.59 -7.53
CA MET A 397 -9.66 -26.97 -7.94
C MET A 397 -11.10 -27.42 -7.68
N VAL A 398 -11.67 -27.06 -6.53
CA VAL A 398 -13.07 -27.37 -6.20
C VAL A 398 -14.04 -26.63 -7.13
N LYS A 399 -13.75 -25.37 -7.45
CA LYS A 399 -14.59 -24.57 -8.36
C LYS A 399 -14.60 -25.12 -9.78
N THR A 400 -13.44 -25.51 -10.31
CA THR A 400 -13.32 -26.09 -11.66
C THR A 400 -14.08 -27.41 -11.79
N LYS A 401 -14.25 -28.18 -10.70
CA LYS A 401 -15.04 -29.43 -10.71
C LYS A 401 -16.54 -29.20 -10.85
N ARG A 402 -17.06 -28.01 -10.55
CA ARG A 402 -18.49 -27.67 -10.61
C ARG A 402 -18.77 -26.69 -11.75
N SER A 403 -18.31 -27.01 -12.97
CA SER A 403 -18.64 -26.19 -14.13
C SER A 403 -20.14 -26.31 -14.43
N PRO A 404 -20.91 -25.20 -14.45
CA PRO A 404 -22.33 -25.27 -14.74
C PRO A 404 -22.51 -25.76 -16.18
N VAL A 405 -23.21 -26.88 -16.34
CA VAL A 405 -23.67 -27.36 -17.63
C VAL A 405 -25.06 -26.77 -17.82
N VAL A 406 -25.19 -25.90 -18.81
CA VAL A 406 -26.46 -25.28 -19.19
C VAL A 406 -26.96 -25.96 -20.46
N ILE A 407 -28.24 -26.34 -20.48
CA ILE A 407 -28.88 -26.92 -21.66
C ILE A 407 -29.57 -25.77 -22.39
N LEU A 408 -29.14 -25.48 -23.61
CA LEU A 408 -29.73 -24.43 -24.46
C LEU A 408 -30.80 -25.05 -25.37
N GLY A 409 -31.93 -24.36 -25.52
CA GLY A 409 -32.94 -24.67 -26.54
C GLY A 409 -32.73 -23.82 -27.79
N GLU A 410 -32.99 -24.38 -28.97
CA GLU A 410 -32.97 -23.66 -30.24
C GLU A 410 -34.39 -23.17 -30.58
N LEU A 411 -34.54 -21.88 -30.85
CA LEU A 411 -35.77 -21.27 -31.33
C LEU A 411 -35.89 -21.39 -32.86
N ASP A 412 -37.11 -21.27 -33.38
CA ASP A 412 -37.40 -21.35 -34.83
C ASP A 412 -36.64 -20.32 -35.69
N ASN A 413 -36.17 -19.23 -35.07
CA ASN A 413 -35.34 -18.20 -35.71
C ASN A 413 -33.83 -18.53 -35.69
N GLY A 414 -33.43 -19.71 -35.20
CA GLY A 414 -32.05 -20.16 -35.05
C GLY A 414 -31.31 -19.58 -33.84
N SER A 415 -31.97 -18.82 -32.96
CA SER A 415 -31.34 -18.30 -31.74
C SER A 415 -31.38 -19.33 -30.60
N LEU A 416 -30.28 -19.41 -29.84
CA LEU A 416 -30.18 -20.27 -28.67
C LEU A 416 -30.65 -19.50 -27.43
N VAL A 417 -31.51 -20.12 -26.62
CA VAL A 417 -32.03 -19.54 -25.38
C VAL A 417 -31.82 -20.53 -24.23
N ASP A 418 -31.53 -20.01 -23.05
CA ASP A 418 -31.49 -20.82 -21.82
C ASP A 418 -32.88 -21.39 -21.52
N ARG A 419 -32.94 -22.54 -20.86
CA ARG A 419 -34.21 -23.22 -20.56
C ARG A 419 -35.03 -22.52 -19.47
N ASP A 420 -34.37 -21.74 -18.64
CA ASP A 420 -34.94 -20.94 -17.53
C ASP A 420 -35.11 -19.47 -17.96
#